data_AF-A0A3B7MNF3-F1
#
_entry.id   AF-A0A3B7MNF3-F1
#
_cell.length_a   1.000
_cell.length_b   1.000
_cell.length_c   1.000
_cell.angle_alpha   90.00
_cell.angle_beta   90.00
_cell.angle_gamma   90.00
#
_symmetry.space_group_name_H-M   'P 1'
#
loop_
_entity.id
_entity.type
_entity.pdbx_description
1 polymer ?
#
loop_
_entity_poly.entity_id
_entity_poly.type
_entity_poly.pdbx_seq_one_letter_code
_entity_poly.pdbx_strand_id
1 'polypeptide(L)'
;MVWLKRLVALSLIAAGVGFAPGVLAQRVPRLRQGMSYADARQRLIDRGWQPVVNPAMLNPINPTPTVVYLLSQGYSELMGCQLVAVDVCAFQFRNRKGHLLEIATVHLPVIPTGTVTSWALRKNSP
;
A
#
# COMPACT_ATOMS: atom_id res chain seq x y z
N MET A 1 55.43 42.04 -18.90
CA MET A 1 54.17 41.30 -19.17
C MET A 1 53.11 41.95 -18.28
N VAL A 2 52.22 42.82 -18.79
CA VAL A 2 50.90 42.44 -19.37
C VAL A 2 50.14 41.56 -18.37
N TRP A 3 48.95 41.84 -17.82
CA TRP A 3 47.93 42.88 -17.88
C TRP A 3 46.76 42.24 -17.10
N LEU A 4 45.92 43.01 -16.39
CA LEU A 4 44.46 42.77 -16.24
C LEU A 4 43.97 41.45 -15.61
N LYS A 5 42.85 41.34 -14.91
CA LYS A 5 41.81 42.20 -14.33
C LYS A 5 40.75 41.19 -13.84
N ARG A 6 39.97 41.60 -12.84
CA ARG A 6 38.58 41.17 -12.59
C ARG A 6 38.39 39.76 -12.04
N LEU A 7 37.30 39.41 -11.37
CA LEU A 7 36.25 40.07 -10.56
C LEU A 7 35.50 38.87 -9.96
N VAL A 8 35.09 39.01 -8.70
CA VAL A 8 33.88 38.46 -8.07
C VAL A 8 33.04 37.44 -8.88
N ALA A 9 32.78 36.27 -8.29
CA ALA A 9 31.43 35.71 -8.23
C ALA A 9 31.32 34.64 -7.13
N LEU A 10 30.71 35.03 -5.99
CA LEU A 10 30.08 34.09 -5.07
C LEU A 10 28.94 33.38 -5.82
N SER A 11 29.11 32.11 -6.16
CA SER A 11 27.99 31.27 -6.56
C SER A 11 27.34 30.67 -5.32
N LEU A 12 26.38 31.41 -4.75
CA LEU A 12 25.32 30.88 -3.89
C LEU A 12 24.63 29.73 -4.64
N ILE A 13 24.88 28.49 -4.22
CA ILE A 13 24.00 27.39 -4.62
C ILE A 13 22.70 27.63 -3.88
N ALA A 14 21.74 28.17 -4.64
CA ALA A 14 20.37 28.38 -4.21
C ALA A 14 19.88 27.13 -3.48
N ALA A 15 19.46 27.32 -2.23
CA ALA A 15 18.63 26.36 -1.54
C ALA A 15 17.41 26.12 -2.42
N GLY A 16 17.45 25.03 -3.20
CA GLY A 16 16.31 24.50 -3.88
C GLY A 16 15.34 24.04 -2.81
N VAL A 17 14.51 24.96 -2.33
CA VAL A 17 13.24 24.63 -1.70
C VAL A 17 12.44 23.97 -2.81
N GLY A 18 12.65 22.65 -2.95
CA GLY A 18 11.84 21.81 -3.79
C GLY A 18 10.44 21.88 -3.23
N PHE A 19 9.62 22.74 -3.82
CA PHE A 19 8.19 22.71 -3.67
C PHE A 19 7.76 21.29 -3.99
N ALA A 20 7.47 20.49 -2.96
CA ALA A 20 6.85 19.19 -3.13
C ALA A 20 5.57 19.45 -3.94
N PRO A 21 5.47 18.96 -5.20
CA PRO A 21 4.27 19.16 -5.99
C PRO A 21 3.10 18.65 -5.16
N GLY A 22 2.05 19.47 -5.10
CA GLY A 22 1.02 19.46 -4.08
C GLY A 22 0.56 18.06 -3.67
N VAL A 23 0.20 17.97 -2.38
CA VAL A 23 -0.51 16.86 -1.74
C VAL A 23 -1.85 16.64 -2.46
N LEU A 24 -1.81 16.13 -3.68
CA LEU A 24 -2.98 15.55 -4.33
C LEU A 24 -3.37 14.41 -3.41
N ALA A 25 -4.53 14.56 -2.78
CA ALA A 25 -5.07 13.56 -1.88
C ALA A 25 -5.00 12.22 -2.60
N GLN A 26 -4.12 11.33 -2.13
CA GLN A 26 -3.89 10.03 -2.73
C GLN A 26 -5.21 9.27 -2.70
N ARG A 27 -5.89 9.24 -3.85
CA ARG A 27 -7.22 8.64 -3.97
C ARG A 27 -7.09 7.13 -4.01
N VAL A 28 -8.12 6.45 -3.54
CA VAL A 28 -8.27 5.01 -3.78
C VAL A 28 -8.39 4.81 -5.29
N PRO A 29 -7.59 3.91 -5.92
CA PRO A 29 -7.75 3.59 -7.33
C PRO A 29 -9.14 2.99 -7.60
N ARG A 30 -9.51 2.88 -8.87
CA ARG A 30 -10.79 2.24 -9.24
C ARG A 30 -10.72 0.73 -8.96
N LEU A 31 -11.20 0.34 -7.78
CA LEU A 31 -11.41 -1.05 -7.39
C LEU A 31 -12.78 -1.54 -7.89
N ARG A 32 -12.92 -2.85 -8.10
CA ARG A 32 -14.16 -3.49 -8.54
C ARG A 32 -14.37 -4.77 -7.74
N GLN A 33 -15.61 -5.05 -7.38
CA GLN A 33 -15.96 -6.38 -6.88
C GLN A 33 -15.67 -7.43 -7.96
N GLY A 34 -15.23 -8.60 -7.55
CA GLY A 34 -14.92 -9.69 -8.49
C GLY A 34 -13.50 -9.63 -9.09
N MET A 35 -12.73 -8.55 -8.86
CA MET A 35 -11.35 -8.50 -9.34
C MET A 35 -10.42 -9.33 -8.46
N SER A 36 -9.31 -9.81 -9.03
CA SER A 36 -8.29 -10.52 -8.26
C SER A 36 -7.67 -9.60 -7.21
N TYR A 37 -7.31 -10.15 -6.05
CA TYR A 37 -6.62 -9.38 -5.03
C TYR A 37 -5.25 -8.87 -5.51
N ALA A 38 -4.52 -9.68 -6.28
CA ALA A 38 -3.23 -9.29 -6.85
C ALA A 38 -3.34 -8.02 -7.72
N ASP A 39 -4.36 -7.93 -8.57
CA ASP A 39 -4.61 -6.74 -9.39
C ASP A 39 -4.97 -5.52 -8.53
N ALA A 40 -5.75 -5.72 -7.46
CA ALA A 40 -6.14 -4.65 -6.55
C ALA A 40 -4.92 -4.11 -5.80
N ARG A 41 -4.08 -5.01 -5.28
CA ARG A 41 -2.81 -4.73 -4.61
C ARG A 41 -1.88 -3.93 -5.52
N GLN A 42 -1.67 -4.37 -6.76
CA GLN A 42 -0.79 -3.66 -7.69
C GLN A 42 -1.27 -2.23 -7.95
N ARG A 43 -2.57 -2.06 -8.21
CA ARG A 43 -3.16 -0.71 -8.40
C ARG A 43 -3.00 0.19 -7.18
N LEU A 44 -3.03 -0.38 -5.98
CA LEU A 44 -2.81 0.38 -4.75
C LEU A 44 -1.35 0.82 -4.64
N ILE A 45 -0.42 -0.10 -4.83
CA ILE A 45 1.03 0.17 -4.81
C ILE A 45 1.41 1.21 -5.87
N ASP A 46 0.90 1.10 -7.09
CA ASP A 46 1.13 2.05 -8.19
C ASP A 46 0.62 3.47 -7.86
N ARG A 47 -0.36 3.58 -6.96
CA ARG A 47 -0.88 4.85 -6.45
C ARG A 47 -0.21 5.29 -5.16
N GLY A 48 0.89 4.65 -4.77
CA GLY A 48 1.70 4.96 -3.60
C GLY A 48 1.08 4.52 -2.27
N TRP A 49 0.11 3.60 -2.29
CA TRP A 49 -0.43 3.02 -1.05
C TRP A 49 0.57 2.01 -0.52
N GLN A 50 0.84 2.05 0.77
CA GLN A 50 1.84 1.20 1.40
C GLN A 50 1.14 0.06 2.15
N PRO A 51 1.60 -1.19 2.00
CA PRO A 51 1.08 -2.31 2.78
C PRO A 51 1.33 -2.07 4.27
N VAL A 52 0.32 -2.29 5.10
CA VAL A 52 0.44 -2.23 6.57
C VAL A 52 0.83 -3.60 7.06
N VAL A 53 2.05 -3.77 7.55
CA VAL A 53 2.50 -5.07 8.08
C VAL A 53 1.79 -5.37 9.39
N ASN A 54 1.14 -6.54 9.50
CA ASN A 54 0.62 -7.04 10.77
C ASN A 54 1.65 -7.96 11.44
N PRO A 55 2.26 -7.55 12.58
CA PRO A 55 3.23 -8.40 13.28
C PRO A 55 2.66 -9.75 13.72
N ALA A 56 1.35 -9.83 14.01
CA ALA A 56 0.70 -11.08 14.38
C ALA A 56 0.67 -12.11 13.24
N MET A 57 0.77 -11.65 11.98
CA MET A 57 0.83 -12.53 10.81
C MET A 57 2.26 -12.98 10.46
N LEU A 58 3.30 -12.48 11.14
CA LEU A 58 4.66 -12.98 10.96
C LEU A 58 4.83 -14.39 11.55
N ASN A 59 4.12 -14.69 12.64
CA ASN A 59 4.09 -15.99 13.29
C ASN A 59 2.65 -16.29 13.75
N PRO A 60 1.73 -16.61 12.82
CA PRO A 60 0.33 -16.84 13.15
C PRO A 60 0.18 -18.10 14.00
N ILE A 61 -0.66 -18.02 15.04
CA ILE A 61 -1.01 -19.18 15.87
C ILE A 61 -2.09 -19.97 15.11
N ASN A 62 -1.81 -21.24 14.77
CA ASN A 62 -2.70 -22.14 14.04
C ASN A 62 -3.21 -21.56 12.69
N PRO A 63 -2.33 -21.27 11.72
CA PRO A 63 -2.75 -20.67 10.46
C PRO A 63 -3.59 -21.65 9.63
N THR A 64 -4.63 -21.13 8.98
CA THR A 64 -5.38 -21.89 7.97
C THR A 64 -4.51 -22.07 6.72
N PRO A 65 -4.79 -23.07 5.85
CA PRO A 65 -4.07 -23.24 4.59
C PRO A 65 -4.07 -21.99 3.71
N THR A 66 -5.17 -21.24 3.71
CA THR A 66 -5.28 -19.94 3.02
C THR A 66 -4.33 -18.90 3.59
N VAL A 67 -4.22 -18.79 4.93
CA VAL A 67 -3.24 -17.87 5.55
C VAL A 67 -1.81 -18.26 5.18
N VAL A 68 -1.46 -19.56 5.26
CA VAL A 68 -0.12 -20.04 4.87
C VAL A 68 0.17 -19.70 3.41
N TYR A 69 -0.78 -19.95 2.52
CA TYR A 69 -0.64 -19.62 1.10
C TYR A 69 -0.41 -18.13 0.89
N LEU A 70 -1.24 -17.25 1.47
CA LEU A 70 -1.13 -15.80 1.27
C LEU A 70 0.18 -15.23 1.81
N LEU A 71 0.68 -15.74 2.94
CA LEU A 71 1.98 -15.35 3.46
C LEU A 71 3.13 -15.84 2.58
N SER A 72 3.03 -17.05 2.02
CA SER A 72 4.02 -17.55 1.04
C SER A 72 4.09 -16.71 -0.24
N GLN A 73 2.99 -16.03 -0.60
CA GLN A 73 2.94 -15.08 -1.71
C GLN A 73 3.49 -13.68 -1.37
N GLY A 74 3.90 -13.45 -0.11
CA GLY A 74 4.46 -12.17 0.34
C GLY A 74 3.41 -11.09 0.62
N TYR A 75 2.15 -11.47 0.90
CA TYR A 75 1.11 -10.53 1.31
C TYR A 75 1.25 -10.13 2.78
N SER A 76 2.26 -9.30 3.04
CA SER A 76 2.58 -8.74 4.35
C SER A 76 1.45 -7.90 4.96
N GLU A 77 0.57 -7.39 4.11
CA GLU A 77 -0.59 -6.59 4.46
C GLU A 77 -1.82 -7.39 4.92
N LEU A 78 -1.70 -8.71 4.99
CA LEU A 78 -2.74 -9.58 5.53
C LEU A 78 -2.98 -9.24 7.01
N MET A 79 -4.22 -8.93 7.37
CA MET A 79 -4.63 -8.68 8.74
C MET A 79 -5.14 -9.96 9.42
N GLY A 80 -5.73 -10.86 8.63
CA GLY A 80 -6.23 -12.14 9.08
C GLY A 80 -7.31 -12.69 8.15
N CYS A 81 -7.70 -13.92 8.39
CA CYS A 81 -8.81 -14.58 7.68
C CYS A 81 -9.79 -15.20 8.68
N GLN A 82 -11.06 -15.24 8.31
CA GLN A 82 -12.14 -15.90 9.04
C GLN A 82 -12.80 -16.93 8.14
N LEU A 83 -12.98 -18.15 8.65
CA LEU A 83 -13.66 -19.22 7.93
C LEU A 83 -15.18 -19.08 8.12
N VAL A 84 -15.88 -18.63 7.08
CA VAL A 84 -17.34 -18.46 7.06
C VAL A 84 -17.92 -19.19 5.86
N ALA A 85 -17.90 -20.53 5.90
CA ALA A 85 -18.11 -21.45 4.76
C ALA A 85 -17.10 -21.30 3.59
N VAL A 86 -16.55 -20.11 3.41
CA VAL A 86 -15.41 -19.72 2.57
C VAL A 86 -14.44 -18.91 3.42
N ASP A 87 -13.17 -18.82 3.01
CA ASP A 87 -12.20 -18.01 3.74
C ASP A 87 -12.36 -16.53 3.36
N VAL A 88 -12.78 -15.70 4.32
CA VAL A 88 -12.87 -14.25 4.16
C VAL A 88 -11.62 -13.62 4.75
N CYS A 89 -10.82 -12.94 3.95
CA CYS A 89 -9.55 -12.35 4.38
C CYS A 89 -9.61 -10.82 4.31
N ALA A 90 -8.92 -10.16 5.24
CA ALA A 90 -8.80 -8.71 5.29
C ALA A 90 -7.35 -8.28 5.07
N PHE A 91 -7.15 -7.22 4.28
CA PHE A 91 -5.85 -6.63 4.00
C PHE A 91 -5.87 -5.13 4.23
N GLN A 92 -4.77 -4.55 4.70
CA GLN A 92 -4.71 -3.12 5.00
C GLN A 92 -3.57 -2.38 4.30
N PHE A 93 -3.90 -1.20 3.80
CA PHE A 93 -2.97 -0.27 3.20
C PHE A 93 -3.07 1.10 3.84
N ARG A 94 -1.96 1.83 3.89
CA ARG A 94 -1.88 3.20 4.39
C ARG A 94 -1.44 4.14 3.29
N ASN A 95 -2.08 5.30 3.18
CA ASN A 95 -1.61 6.36 2.29
C ASN A 95 -0.68 7.35 3.01
N ARG A 96 -0.10 8.30 2.26
CA ARG A 96 0.79 9.33 2.82
C ARG A 96 0.13 10.26 3.87
N LYS A 97 -1.20 10.32 3.92
CA LYS A 97 -1.97 11.08 4.92
C LYS A 97 -2.28 10.26 6.18
N GLY A 98 -1.80 9.02 6.26
CA GLY A 98 -2.11 8.11 7.35
C GLY A 98 -3.51 7.49 7.29
N HIS A 99 -4.31 7.74 6.24
CA HIS A 99 -5.60 7.07 6.08
C HIS A 99 -5.38 5.57 5.83
N LEU A 100 -6.24 4.75 6.41
CA LEU A 100 -6.23 3.30 6.26
C LEU A 100 -7.29 2.88 5.25
N LEU A 101 -6.90 2.04 4.30
CA LEU A 101 -7.80 1.35 3.40
C LEU A 101 -7.78 -0.12 3.74
N GLU A 102 -8.95 -0.67 4.07
CA GLU A 102 -9.15 -2.09 4.29
C GLU A 102 -9.81 -2.70 3.06
N ILE A 103 -9.28 -3.83 2.59
CA ILE A 103 -9.80 -4.62 1.47
C ILE A 103 -10.24 -5.97 2.02
N ALA A 104 -11.49 -6.35 1.73
CA ALA A 104 -11.98 -7.69 2.03
C ALA A 104 -12.00 -8.55 0.76
N THR A 105 -11.60 -9.82 0.92
CA THR A 105 -11.61 -10.80 -0.15
C THR A 105 -12.29 -12.10 0.30
N VAL A 106 -12.71 -12.90 -0.67
CA VAL A 106 -13.13 -14.29 -0.47
C VAL A 106 -12.15 -15.21 -1.19
N HIS A 107 -11.74 -16.28 -0.53
CA HIS A 107 -10.88 -17.34 -1.04
C HIS A 107 -11.67 -18.66 -1.05
N LEU A 108 -11.65 -19.32 -2.21
CA LEU A 108 -12.26 -20.62 -2.39
C LEU A 108 -11.16 -21.69 -2.42
N PRO A 109 -11.44 -22.94 -2.03
CA PRO A 109 -10.45 -24.02 -2.07
C PRO A 109 -9.80 -24.22 -3.45
N VAL A 110 -10.54 -23.92 -4.52
CA VAL A 110 -10.10 -24.05 -5.92
C VAL A 110 -9.45 -22.78 -6.50
N ILE A 111 -9.63 -21.62 -5.84
CA ILE A 111 -9.12 -20.31 -6.29
C ILE A 111 -8.50 -19.60 -5.08
N PRO A 112 -7.25 -19.94 -4.71
CA PRO A 112 -6.62 -19.39 -3.51
C PRO A 112 -6.14 -17.95 -3.71
N THR A 113 -6.18 -17.41 -4.92
CA THR A 113 -5.70 -16.06 -5.26
C THR A 113 -6.56 -14.94 -4.65
N GLY A 114 -7.80 -15.23 -4.25
CA GLY A 114 -8.69 -14.30 -3.59
C GLY A 114 -9.37 -13.31 -4.54
N THR A 115 -10.64 -13.05 -4.27
CA THR A 115 -11.47 -12.12 -5.04
C THR A 115 -11.95 -10.99 -4.16
N VAL A 116 -11.77 -9.74 -4.60
CA VAL A 116 -12.22 -8.55 -3.85
C VAL A 116 -13.75 -8.54 -3.75
N THR A 117 -14.25 -8.42 -2.52
CA THR A 117 -15.69 -8.31 -2.23
C THR A 117 -16.09 -6.93 -1.74
N SER A 118 -15.22 -6.24 -1.00
CA SER A 118 -15.48 -4.88 -0.52
C SER A 118 -14.19 -4.16 -0.15
N TRP A 119 -14.31 -2.84 0.06
CA TRP A 119 -13.23 -2.01 0.61
C TRP A 119 -13.79 -0.83 1.40
N ALA A 120 -13.07 -0.40 2.42
CA ALA A 120 -13.46 0.71 3.28
C ALA A 120 -12.28 1.63 3.57
N LEU A 121 -12.47 2.93 3.35
CA LEU A 121 -11.49 3.96 3.68
C LEU A 121 -11.80 4.57 5.06
N ARG A 122 -10.90 4.38 6.02
CA ARG A 122 -10.91 5.06 7.31
C ARG A 122 -9.95 6.24 7.26
N LYS A 123 -10.50 7.46 7.37
CA LYS A 123 -9.70 8.68 7.43
C LYS A 123 -9.10 8.78 8.84
N ASN A 124 -7.81 9.10 8.91
CA ASN A 124 -7.19 9.49 10.16
C ASN A 124 -7.70 10.91 10.47
N SER A 125 -8.45 11.08 11.55
CA SER A 125 -8.84 12.42 12.00
C SER A 125 -7.61 13.11 12.59
N PRO A 126 -7.30 14.36 12.20
CA PRO A 126 -6.23 15.13 12.82
C PRO A 126 -6.55 15.47 14.29
#